data_AF-A0A2I2L0G2-F1
#
_entry.id   AF-A0A2I2L0G2-F1
#
_cell.length_a   1.000
_cell.length_b   1.000
_cell.length_c   1.000
_cell.angle_alpha   90.00
_cell.angle_beta   90.00
_cell.angle_gamma   90.00
#
_symmetry.space_group_name_H-M   'P 1'
#
loop_
_entity.id
_entity.type
_entity.pdbx_description
1 polymer ?
#
loop_
_entity_poly.entity_id
_entity_poly.type
_entity_poly.pdbx_seq_one_letter_code
_entity_poly.pdbx_strand_id
1 'polypeptide(L)' 'MAEAHAELGGPPGPECVTCGQRPAEDTQCRACREDRQRRSREEFAAWWSQLTRHAGGGAGGRAGRWRSP' A
#
# COMPACT_ATOMS: atom_id res chain seq x y z
N MET A 1 -4.98 39.33 -38.66
CA MET A 1 -4.98 37.88 -38.38
C MET A 1 -4.80 37.76 -36.88
N ALA A 2 -5.89 37.56 -36.12
CA ALA A 2 -5.82 37.49 -34.66
C ALA A 2 -5.42 36.07 -34.23
N GLU A 3 -4.41 36.02 -33.37
CA GLU A 3 -3.85 34.85 -32.74
C GLU A 3 -4.87 34.19 -31.81
N ALA A 4 -5.11 32.89 -31.98
CA ALA A 4 -5.62 32.04 -30.92
C ALA A 4 -4.50 31.05 -30.61
N HIS A 5 -3.71 31.38 -29.59
CA HIS A 5 -2.84 30.41 -28.94
C HIS A 5 -3.72 29.26 -28.49
N ALA A 6 -3.60 28.12 -29.18
CA ALA A 6 -4.22 26.88 -28.79
C ALA A 6 -3.85 26.62 -27.32
N GLU A 7 -4.84 26.78 -26.45
CA GLU A 7 -4.75 26.30 -25.08
C GLU A 7 -4.29 24.84 -25.17
N LEU A 8 -3.23 24.52 -24.45
CA LEU A 8 -2.70 23.17 -24.30
C LEU A 8 -3.71 22.32 -23.53
N GLY A 9 -4.89 22.12 -24.11
CA GLY A 9 -5.95 21.24 -23.66
C GLY A 9 -5.61 19.79 -24.00
N GLY A 10 -4.45 19.33 -23.52
CA GLY A 10 -4.19 17.91 -23.46
C GLY A 10 -5.35 17.23 -22.71
N PRO A 11 -5.77 16.02 -23.14
CA PRO A 11 -6.94 15.38 -22.56
C PRO A 11 -6.78 15.34 -21.04
N PRO A 12 -7.88 15.55 -20.31
CA PRO A 12 -7.84 15.55 -18.87
C PRO A 12 -7.13 14.28 -18.37
N GLY A 13 -5.93 14.44 -17.78
CA GLY A 13 -5.17 13.31 -17.23
C GLY A 13 -6.05 12.49 -16.27
N PRO A 14 -5.76 11.18 -16.10
CA PRO A 14 -6.67 10.26 -15.43
C PRO A 14 -7.05 10.75 -14.03
N GLU A 15 -8.26 10.44 -13.61
CA GLU A 15 -8.75 10.72 -12.27
C GLU A 15 -8.36 9.62 -11.29
N CYS A 16 -8.09 10.01 -10.05
CA CYS A 16 -7.79 9.02 -9.03
C CYS A 16 -9.06 8.24 -8.68
N VAL A 17 -9.04 6.91 -8.82
CA VAL A 17 -10.19 6.05 -8.49
C VAL A 17 -10.58 6.07 -7.01
N THR A 18 -9.68 6.56 -6.14
CA THR A 18 -9.87 6.58 -4.68
C THR A 18 -10.51 7.89 -4.20
N CYS A 19 -10.14 9.03 -4.79
CA CYS A 19 -10.56 10.35 -4.30
C CYS A 19 -11.11 11.28 -5.38
N GLY A 20 -11.14 10.86 -6.64
CA GLY A 20 -11.60 11.67 -7.78
C GLY A 20 -10.67 12.81 -8.18
N GLN A 21 -9.56 13.02 -7.48
CA GLN A 21 -8.66 14.13 -7.76
C GLN A 21 -7.80 13.90 -9.01
N ARG A 22 -7.51 14.99 -9.70
CA ARG A 22 -6.64 15.05 -10.88
C ARG A 22 -5.43 15.97 -10.60
N PRO A 23 -4.24 15.69 -11.16
CA PRO A 23 -3.93 14.54 -12.01
C PRO A 23 -3.66 13.27 -11.18
N ALA A 24 -4.21 12.14 -11.57
CA ALA A 24 -3.64 10.85 -11.22
C ALA A 24 -2.45 10.55 -12.14
N GLU A 25 -1.43 9.87 -11.59
CA GLU A 25 -0.28 9.42 -12.39
C GLU A 25 -0.59 8.13 -13.17
N ASP A 26 -1.51 7.33 -12.63
CA ASP A 26 -1.98 6.06 -13.19
C ASP A 26 -3.45 5.88 -12.73
N THR A 27 -3.78 4.82 -12.00
CA THR A 27 -5.09 4.59 -11.37
C THR A 27 -5.31 5.43 -10.10
N GLN A 28 -4.23 5.87 -9.44
CA GLN A 28 -4.31 6.63 -8.20
C GLN A 28 -3.38 7.84 -8.22
N CYS A 29 -3.76 8.88 -7.48
CA CYS A 29 -2.86 9.97 -7.15
C CYS A 29 -1.79 9.50 -6.15
N ARG A 30 -0.68 10.22 -6.11
CA ARG A 30 0.46 9.91 -5.23
C ARG A 30 0.04 9.80 -3.76
N ALA A 31 -0.77 10.75 -3.27
CA ALA A 31 -1.22 10.76 -1.88
C ALA A 31 -2.03 9.51 -1.49
N CYS A 32 -2.99 9.09 -2.34
CA CYS A 32 -3.77 7.87 -2.10
C CYS A 32 -2.91 6.60 -2.19
N ARG A 33 -1.93 6.58 -3.10
CA ARG A 33 -0.97 5.47 -3.19
C ARG A 33 -0.11 5.37 -1.93
N GLU A 34 0.40 6.49 -1.43
CA GLU A 34 1.22 6.55 -0.21
C GLU A 34 0.42 6.15 1.03
N ASP A 35 -0.84 6.59 1.17
CA ASP A 35 -1.73 6.16 2.26
C ASP A 35 -1.97 4.64 2.22
N ARG A 36 -2.30 4.09 1.05
CA ARG A 36 -2.48 2.65 0.87
C ARG A 36 -1.23 1.86 1.26
N GLN A 37 -0.05 2.33 0.84
CA GLN A 37 1.22 1.69 1.20
C GLN A 37 1.50 1.75 2.70
N ARG A 38 1.21 2.89 3.35
CA ARG A 38 1.35 3.03 4.80
C ARG A 38 0.47 2.00 5.52
N ARG A 39 -0.81 1.93 5.18
CA ARG A 39 -1.75 0.96 5.80
C ARG A 39 -1.30 -0.48 5.58
N SER A 40 -0.87 -0.82 4.37
CA SER A 40 -0.34 -2.16 4.07
C SER A 40 0.90 -2.51 4.91
N ARG A 41 1.81 -1.56 5.15
CA ARG A 41 2.97 -1.76 6.02
C ARG A 41 2.57 -1.94 7.48
N GLU A 42 1.60 -1.16 7.95
CA GLU A 42 1.05 -1.29 9.31
C GLU A 42 0.37 -2.64 9.52
N GLU A 43 -0.47 -3.08 8.57
CA GLU A 43 -1.11 -4.38 8.58
C GLU A 43 -0.09 -5.52 8.54
N PHE A 44 0.92 -5.41 7.68
CA PHE A 44 2.00 -6.38 7.60
C PHE A 44 2.79 -6.43 8.92
N ALA A 45 3.13 -5.29 9.52
CA ALA A 45 3.83 -5.23 10.79
C ALA A 45 3.00 -5.82 11.95
N ALA A 46 1.69 -5.58 11.96
CA ALA A 46 0.78 -6.14 12.94
C ALA A 46 0.65 -7.67 12.79
N TRP A 47 0.51 -8.16 11.55
CA TRP A 47 0.51 -9.59 11.24
C TRP A 47 1.84 -10.26 11.63
N TRP A 48 2.98 -9.65 11.27
CA TRP A 48 4.31 -10.16 11.61
C TRP A 48 4.56 -10.21 13.11
N SER A 49 4.09 -9.18 13.83
CA SER A 49 4.15 -9.14 15.30
C SER A 49 3.30 -10.24 15.94
N GLN A 50 2.17 -10.60 15.34
CA GLN A 50 1.36 -11.74 15.80
C GLN A 50 2.06 -13.07 15.54
N LEU A 51 2.64 -13.26 14.35
CA LEU A 51 3.40 -14.47 14.03
C LEU A 51 4.61 -14.66 14.95
N THR A 52 5.39 -13.61 15.19
CA THR A 52 6.55 -13.67 16.08
C THR A 52 6.16 -13.91 17.53
N ARG A 53 5.00 -13.42 18.00
CA ARG A 53 4.46 -13.82 19.33
C ARG A 53 4.06 -15.29 19.37
N HIS A 54 3.42 -15.81 18.32
CA HIS A 54 3.07 -17.24 18.24
C HIS A 54 4.29 -18.15 18.10
N ALA A 55 5.33 -17.73 17.38
CA ALA A 55 6.59 -18.47 17.24
C ALA A 55 7.50 -18.34 18.49
N GLY A 56 7.49 -17.18 19.15
CA GLY A 56 8.32 -16.85 20.32
C GLY A 56 7.84 -17.46 21.64
N GLY A 57 6.59 -17.94 21.71
CA GLY A 57 6.09 -18.74 22.83
C GLY A 57 6.75 -20.13 22.97
N GLY A 58 7.61 -20.52 22.01
CA GLY A 58 8.30 -21.81 21.99
C GLY A 58 9.82 -21.77 22.24
N ALA A 59 10.43 -20.60 22.45
CA ALA A 59 11.90 -20.50 22.56
C ALA A 59 12.46 -20.62 24.00
N GLY A 60 11.59 -20.86 25.01
CA GLY A 60 11.99 -20.81 26.41
C GLY A 60 11.54 -21.96 27.32
N GLY A 61 11.04 -23.09 26.82
CA GLY A 61 10.54 -24.10 27.77
C GLY A 61 10.06 -25.47 27.29
N ARG A 62 10.32 -25.92 26.07
CA ARG A 62 10.04 -27.32 25.69
C ARG A 62 11.11 -27.88 24.75
N ALA A 63 12.31 -28.09 25.30
CA ALA A 63 13.16 -29.21 24.88
C ALA A 63 12.44 -30.52 25.27
N GLY A 64 11.39 -30.85 24.52
CA GLY A 64 10.44 -31.87 24.93
C GLY A 64 9.64 -32.38 23.74
N ARG A 65 10.27 -33.31 23.02
CA ARG A 65 9.60 -34.42 22.32
C ARG A 65 8.82 -34.04 21.05
N TRP A 66 9.55 -33.69 19.99
CA TRP A 66 9.12 -34.08 18.64
C TRP A 66 9.36 -35.58 18.48
N ARG A 67 8.32 -36.38 18.74
CA ARG A 67 8.26 -37.79 18.34
C ARG A 67 7.63 -37.81 16.96
N SER A 68 8.43 -38.02 15.93
CA SER A 68 7.94 -38.45 14.62
C SER A 68 7.53 -39.93 14.71
N PRO A 69 6.48 -40.37 14.00
CA PRO A 69 6.09 -41.78 13.93
C PRO A 69 7.18 -42.65 13.30
#